data_AF-W9BTE3-F1
#
_entry.id   AF-W9BTE3-F1
#
_cell.length_a   1.000
_cell.length_b   1.000
_cell.length_c   1.000
_cell.angle_alpha   90.00
_cell.angle_beta   90.00
_cell.angle_gamma   90.00
#
_symmetry.space_group_name_H-M   'P 1'
#
loop_
_entity.id
_entity.type
_entity.pdbx_description
1 polymer ?
#
loop_
_entity_poly.entity_id
_entity_poly.type
_entity_poly.pdbx_seq_one_letter_code
_entity_poly.pdbx_strand_id
1 'polypeptide(L)'
;MSPLAANIIGIIGSVLFMGGFIYANRVEQIDKLLFNAINLAGAILLLISLSVHFNLAAVILETAWGLIALSGIIKALRERRKGSPS
;
A
#
# COMPACT_ATOMS: atom_id res chain seq x y z
N MET A 1 -8.13 6.48 19.52
CA MET A 1 -8.92 6.57 18.28
C MET A 1 -10.29 5.95 18.54
N SER A 2 -11.39 6.56 18.11
CA SER A 2 -12.73 5.96 18.29
C SER A 2 -12.94 4.79 17.32
N PRO A 3 -13.79 3.80 17.64
CA PRO A 3 -14.10 2.69 16.72
C PRO A 3 -14.62 3.17 15.36
N LEU A 4 -15.45 4.22 15.34
CA LEU A 4 -15.94 4.81 14.09
C LEU A 4 -14.79 5.37 13.23
N ALA A 5 -13.86 6.13 13.85
CA ALA A 5 -12.71 6.65 13.15
C ALA A 5 -11.81 5.53 12.61
N ALA A 6 -11.62 4.45 13.39
CA ALA A 6 -10.87 3.26 12.98
C ALA A 6 -11.49 2.62 11.73
N ASN A 7 -12.82 2.41 11.72
CA ASN A 7 -13.54 1.87 10.58
C ASN A 7 -13.40 2.73 9.33
N ILE A 8 -13.53 4.05 9.45
CA ILE A 8 -13.36 4.97 8.31
C ILE A 8 -11.94 4.87 7.75
N ILE A 9 -10.92 4.85 8.62
CA ILE A 9 -9.52 4.68 8.22
C ILE A 9 -9.31 3.33 7.52
N GLY A 10 -9.85 2.24 8.07
CA GLY A 10 -9.78 0.92 7.47
C GLY A 10 -10.41 0.87 6.08
N ILE A 11 -11.60 1.45 5.91
CA ILE A 11 -12.30 1.54 4.62
C ILE A 11 -11.46 2.33 3.59
N ILE A 12 -10.91 3.48 3.98
CA ILE A 12 -10.04 4.27 3.09
C ILE A 12 -8.81 3.44 2.70
N GLY A 13 -8.18 2.75 3.66
CA GLY A 13 -7.06 1.85 3.41
C GLY A 13 -7.40 0.73 2.39
N SER A 14 -8.54 0.06 2.57
CA SER A 14 -9.03 -0.95 1.63
C SER A 14 -9.29 -0.38 0.23
N VAL A 15 -9.89 0.81 0.13
CA VAL A 15 -10.15 1.47 -1.16
C VAL A 15 -8.84 1.83 -1.87
N LEU A 16 -7.83 2.32 -1.14
CA LEU A 16 -6.52 2.59 -1.73
C LEU A 16 -5.86 1.31 -2.23
N PHE A 17 -5.82 0.26 -1.41
CA PHE A 17 -5.23 -1.03 -1.80
C PHE A 17 -5.92 -1.59 -3.06
N MET A 18 -7.25 -1.63 -3.07
CA MET A 18 -8.04 -2.06 -4.22
C MET A 18 -7.81 -1.16 -5.44
N GLY A 19 -7.72 0.16 -5.25
CA GLY A 19 -7.44 1.13 -6.30
C GLY A 19 -6.08 0.90 -6.95
N GLY A 20 -5.06 0.57 -6.16
CA GLY A 20 -3.74 0.16 -6.67
C GLY A 20 -3.83 -1.10 -7.53
N PHE A 21 -4.59 -2.10 -7.10
CA PHE A 21 -4.81 -3.33 -7.87
C PHE A 21 -5.59 -3.08 -9.17
N ILE A 22 -6.63 -2.24 -9.13
CA ILE A 22 -7.39 -1.84 -10.32
C ILE A 22 -6.46 -1.12 -11.31
N TYR A 23 -5.66 -0.17 -10.82
CA TYR A 23 -4.68 0.54 -11.65
C TYR A 23 -3.74 -0.44 -12.37
N ALA A 24 -3.15 -1.38 -11.62
CA ALA A 24 -2.23 -2.38 -12.17
C ALA A 24 -2.85 -3.26 -13.26
N ASN A 25 -4.17 -3.51 -13.20
CA ASN A 25 -4.88 -4.32 -14.20
C ASN A 25 -5.41 -3.51 -15.40
N ARG A 26 -5.38 -2.17 -15.34
CA ARG A 26 -5.93 -1.28 -16.38
C ARG A 26 -4.87 -0.67 -17.27
N VAL A 27 -3.64 -0.57 -16.81
CA VAL A 27 -2.54 0.05 -17.56
C VAL A 27 -1.66 -1.01 -18.23
N GLU A 28 -1.17 -0.72 -19.43
CA GLU A 28 -0.24 -1.60 -20.14
C GLU A 28 1.14 -1.62 -19.47
N GLN A 29 1.56 -0.49 -18.90
CA GLN A 29 2.82 -0.34 -18.18
C GLN A 29 2.57 0.28 -16.82
N ILE A 30 2.88 -0.48 -15.76
CA ILE A 30 2.67 -0.05 -14.38
C ILE A 30 3.77 0.93 -13.97
N ASP A 31 3.41 2.17 -13.62
CA ASP A 31 4.29 3.01 -12.81
C ASP A 31 4.44 2.36 -11.42
N LYS A 32 5.58 1.69 -11.23
CA LYS A 32 5.91 0.97 -9.99
C LYS A 32 5.99 1.89 -8.78
N LEU A 33 6.38 3.15 -8.95
CA LEU A 33 6.45 4.08 -7.82
C LEU A 33 5.04 4.43 -7.36
N LEU A 34 4.15 4.79 -8.28
CA LEU A 34 2.75 5.11 -7.97
C LEU A 34 2.03 3.89 -7.38
N PHE A 35 2.14 2.73 -8.03
CA PHE A 35 1.49 1.49 -7.57
C PHE A 35 1.91 1.12 -6.16
N ASN A 36 3.21 1.12 -5.86
CA ASN A 36 3.68 0.75 -4.53
C ASN A 36 3.41 1.86 -3.49
N ALA A 37 3.40 3.13 -3.88
CA ALA A 37 3.03 4.22 -2.97
C ALA A 37 1.56 4.10 -2.51
N ILE A 38 0.64 3.81 -3.44
CA ILE A 38 -0.77 3.57 -3.14
C ILE A 38 -0.92 2.36 -2.20
N ASN A 39 -0.26 1.24 -2.50
CA ASN A 39 -0.34 0.04 -1.67
C ASN A 39 0.26 0.25 -0.27
N LEU A 40 1.38 0.97 -0.16
CA LEU A 40 1.99 1.28 1.14
C LEU A 40 1.06 2.17 1.98
N ALA A 41 0.44 3.18 1.36
CA ALA A 41 -0.54 4.02 2.04
C ALA A 41 -1.75 3.19 2.52
N GLY A 42 -2.28 2.30 1.66
CA GLY A 42 -3.36 1.37 2.01
C GLY A 42 -3.00 0.49 3.21
N ALA A 43 -1.84 -0.17 3.17
CA ALA A 43 -1.35 -1.04 4.24
C ALA A 43 -1.16 -0.29 5.57
N ILE A 44 -0.61 0.92 5.54
CA ILE A 44 -0.44 1.75 6.75
C ILE A 44 -1.80 2.09 7.38
N LEU A 45 -2.78 2.51 6.57
CA LEU A 45 -4.12 2.82 7.08
C LEU A 45 -4.81 1.58 7.65
N LEU A 46 -4.67 0.42 6.99
CA LEU A 46 -5.20 -0.84 7.50
C LEU A 46 -4.56 -1.24 8.83
N LEU A 47 -3.24 -1.13 8.96
CA LEU A 47 -2.54 -1.38 10.22
C LEU A 47 -2.99 -0.41 11.34
N ILE A 48 -3.24 0.85 11.02
CA ILE A 48 -3.83 1.82 11.98
C ILE A 48 -5.21 1.36 12.44
N SER A 49 -6.09 0.94 11.52
CA SER A 49 -7.41 0.39 11.87
C SER A 49 -7.32 -0.87 12.73
N LEU A 50 -6.39 -1.77 12.39
CA LEU A 50 -6.14 -3.03 13.10
C LEU A 50 -5.59 -2.83 14.51
N SER A 51 -5.02 -1.66 14.84
CA SER A 51 -4.65 -1.33 16.22
C SER A 51 -5.86 -1.21 17.16
N VAL A 52 -7.07 -0.99 16.62
CA VAL A 52 -8.34 -0.93 17.35
C VAL A 52 -9.19 -2.18 17.12
N HIS A 53 -9.29 -2.64 15.87
CA HIS A 53 -10.02 -3.85 15.49
C HIS A 53 -9.06 -5.00 15.21
N PHE A 54 -8.40 -5.47 16.26
CA PHE A 54 -7.27 -6.38 16.13
C PHE A 54 -7.63 -7.71 15.45
N ASN A 55 -6.85 -8.05 14.43
CA ASN A 55 -6.87 -9.34 13.76
C ASN A 55 -5.42 -9.69 13.39
N LEU A 56 -4.86 -10.70 14.05
CA LEU A 56 -3.45 -11.07 13.88
C LEU A 56 -3.12 -11.48 12.44
N ALA A 57 -4.01 -12.23 11.79
CA ALA A 57 -3.80 -12.68 10.41
C ALA A 57 -3.75 -11.47 9.44
N ALA A 58 -4.65 -10.51 9.62
CA ALA A 58 -4.65 -9.28 8.85
C ALA A 58 -3.42 -8.42 9.14
N VAL A 59 -2.98 -8.30 10.39
CA VAL A 59 -1.75 -7.55 10.74
C VAL A 59 -0.53 -8.13 10.02
N ILE A 60 -0.37 -9.46 10.02
CA ILE A 60 0.73 -10.12 9.31
C ILE A 60 0.64 -9.85 7.79
N LEU A 61 -0.56 -9.98 7.23
CA LEU A 61 -0.81 -9.75 5.80
C LEU A 61 -0.46 -8.31 5.39
N GLU A 62 -0.98 -7.31 6.10
CA GLU A 62 -0.76 -5.89 5.77
C GLU A 62 0.69 -5.46 6.01
N THR A 63 1.34 -6.03 7.03
CA THR A 63 2.78 -5.80 7.25
C THR A 63 3.60 -6.36 6.09
N ALA A 64 3.29 -7.57 5.63
CA ALA A 64 3.97 -8.17 4.47
C ALA A 64 3.76 -7.34 3.20
N TRP A 65 2.52 -6.91 2.92
CA TRP A 65 2.22 -6.02 1.79
C TRP A 65 2.96 -4.68 1.90
N GLY A 66 2.98 -4.07 3.08
CA GLY A 66 3.72 -2.84 3.34
C GLY A 66 5.22 -2.99 3.05
N LEU A 67 5.84 -4.09 3.46
CA LEU A 67 7.26 -4.36 3.20
C LEU A 67 7.56 -4.60 1.71
N ILE A 68 6.67 -5.31 1.00
CA ILE A 68 6.79 -5.52 -0.45
C ILE A 68 6.68 -4.18 -1.18
N ALA A 69 5.69 -3.36 -0.82
CA ALA A 69 5.47 -2.04 -1.39
C ALA A 69 6.67 -1.11 -1.14
N LEU A 70 7.15 -1.05 0.10
CA LEU A 70 8.34 -0.27 0.47
C LEU A 70 9.57 -0.69 -0.34
N SER A 71 9.79 -2.00 -0.50
CA SER A 71 10.89 -2.53 -1.31
C SER A 71 10.77 -2.11 -2.78
N GLY A 72 9.55 -2.13 -3.34
CA GLY A 72 9.26 -1.65 -4.69
C GLY A 72 9.55 -0.17 -4.88
N ILE A 73 9.17 0.68 -3.91
CA ILE A 73 9.48 2.11 -3.90
C ILE A 73 11.00 2.34 -3.89
N ILE A 74 11.72 1.69 -2.96
CA ILE A 74 13.17 1.84 -2.84
C ILE A 74 13.86 1.45 -4.15
N LYS A 75 13.42 0.37 -4.80
CA LYS A 75 13.95 -0.06 -6.10
C LYS A 75 13.69 0.98 -7.19
N ALA A 76 12.45 1.46 -7.32
CA ALA A 76 12.09 2.46 -8.33
C ALA A 76 12.87 3.78 -8.17
N LEU A 77 13.05 4.25 -6.93
CA LEU A 77 13.83 5.45 -6.65
C LEU A 77 15.33 5.26 -6.97
N ARG A 78 15.90 4.07 -6.69
CA ARG A 78 17.28 3.75 -7.06
C ARG A 78 17.49 3.69 -8.57
N GLU A 79 16.54 3.13 -9.32
CA GLU A 79 16.58 3.08 -10.79
C GLU A 79 16.52 4.49 -11.39
N ARG A 80 15.62 5.36 -10.91
CA ARG A 80 15.54 6.77 -11.33
C ARG A 80 16.84 7.54 -11.06
N ARG A 81 17.48 7.31 -9.91
CA ARG A 81 18.76 7.96 -9.54
C ARG A 81 19.94 7.50 -10.40
N LYS A 82 19.90 6.28 -10.95
CA LYS A 82 20.99 5.75 -11.80
C LYS A 82 21.00 6.34 -13.22
N GLY A 83 19.98 7.11 -13.61
CA GLY A 83 20.01 7.92 -14.83
C GLY A 83 20.34 7.14 -16.10
N SER A 84 19.98 5.85 -16.19
CA SER A 84 20.11 5.11 -17.44
C SER A 84 18.81 5.26 -18.22
N PRO A 85 18.82 5.88 -19.42
CA PRO A 85 17.71 5.71 -20.36
C PRO A 85 17.65 4.24 -20.73
N SER A 86 16.52 3.60 -20.45
CA SER A 86 16.13 2.29 -20.99
C SER A 86 14.82 2.45 -21.72
#